data_AF-A0A9P6UU08-F1
#
_entry.id   AF-A0A9P6UU08-F1
#
_cell.length_a   1.000
_cell.length_b   1.000
_cell.length_c   1.000
_cell.angle_alpha   90.00
_cell.angle_beta   90.00
_cell.angle_gamma   90.00
#
_symmetry.space_group_name_H-M   'P 1'
#
loop_
_entity.id
_entity.type
_entity.pdbx_description
1 polymer ?
#
loop_
_entity_poly.entity_id
_entity_poly.type
_entity_poly.pdbx_seq_one_letter_code
_entity_poly.pdbx_strand_id
1 'polypeptide(L)'
;MDPISQLPVECLEHILRCIGTRSQLSISTLAALRLVNQHLSKVTLPFLLEDLFKMHYEAHHPYNIHKIQERVRTLLSYSTTPITHLYPALAFELFTDNTSHTTDTPSHASLSQTDYIRHVRSINLDRNTFRRYDDLGQVYEGHTPYSDERMNYIHSPEFMSICPLVGINPACPTHSNPKMLALALYPIVVYRQAIWALASPTIDQVVSLSIPMSDIRRYHGVVARLGKLEFIHVVVDLYYDCGRCGYGRTVRGRKPYRREAMRDLVQFVIELHQRFPGRLKTVTSSDSPWMRSGRWCAPIEIDSPEIQRCFDWAVQERRDLVASSGEVVPGNSAPTSSSNSELNPSASSMMTLPPPPPLYRPALGTRQLVPLTNVKMHDCNSSVIPDIASIGFAFSSTLEVLSVHITQVTGLRRTTIPDGRAWVSFPCLCLLEICAPYFQLALGRLLPEQCPLLALIKIQDGTREYSCRDIIPFNPGHFPELNNLELMGSNALSFNPATLASTKKLVTLKLYMPRVHCCFIPPIDELRRSYGLASEEEDGKGKDDGGNDANTSSSPFTIRPQWTWDWQLPALTHLYLNAEFAYWFEFKACFRVYIV
;
A
#
# COMPACT_ATOMS: atom_id res chain seq x y z
N MET A 1 38.98 32.84 -10.92
CA MET A 1 37.60 32.42 -11.21
C MET A 1 37.43 31.01 -10.70
N ASP A 2 36.26 30.67 -10.14
CA ASP A 2 35.96 29.30 -9.71
C ASP A 2 35.92 28.38 -10.95
N PRO A 3 36.82 27.36 -11.06
CA PRO A 3 36.86 26.46 -12.21
C PRO A 3 35.52 25.78 -12.49
N ILE A 4 34.72 25.56 -11.44
CA ILE A 4 33.40 24.91 -11.55
C ILE A 4 32.42 25.81 -12.31
N SER A 5 32.52 27.14 -12.14
CA SER A 5 31.67 28.10 -12.84
C SER A 5 31.97 28.26 -14.34
N GLN A 6 33.07 27.68 -14.82
CA GLN A 6 33.45 27.67 -16.24
C GLN A 6 32.98 26.41 -16.98
N LEU A 7 32.43 25.42 -16.26
CA LEU A 7 31.92 24.20 -16.89
C LEU A 7 30.66 24.50 -17.70
N PRO A 8 30.45 23.83 -18.85
CA PRO A 8 29.17 23.85 -19.56
C PRO A 8 28.02 23.43 -18.64
N VAL A 9 26.85 24.03 -18.83
CA VAL A 9 25.66 23.77 -17.99
C VAL A 9 25.30 22.28 -18.01
N GLU A 10 25.45 21.62 -19.15
CA GLU A 10 25.18 20.20 -19.35
C GLU A 10 26.12 19.32 -18.49
N CYS A 11 27.39 19.71 -18.36
CA CYS A 11 28.35 19.03 -17.51
C CYS A 11 27.97 19.20 -16.03
N LEU A 12 27.58 20.42 -15.63
CA LEU A 12 27.11 20.69 -14.26
C LEU A 12 25.84 19.89 -13.95
N GLU A 13 24.85 19.87 -14.85
CA GLU A 13 23.65 19.07 -14.69
C GLU A 13 23.95 17.58 -14.57
N HIS A 14 24.91 17.06 -15.34
CA HIS A 14 25.32 15.66 -15.23
C HIS A 14 25.97 15.36 -13.87
N ILE A 15 26.87 16.24 -13.39
CA ILE A 15 27.48 16.12 -12.06
C ILE A 15 26.41 16.17 -10.97
N LEU A 16 25.49 17.12 -11.05
CA LEU A 16 24.40 17.28 -10.08
C LEU A 16 23.44 16.09 -10.10
N ARG A 17 23.17 15.50 -11.26
CA ARG A 17 22.41 14.25 -11.39
C ARG A 17 23.15 13.07 -10.77
N CYS A 18 24.47 12.97 -10.95
CA CYS A 18 25.30 11.95 -10.30
C CYS A 18 25.33 12.12 -8.77
N ILE A 19 25.33 13.36 -8.27
CA ILE A 19 25.24 13.66 -6.82
C ILE A 19 23.84 13.30 -6.31
N GLY A 20 22.78 13.70 -7.02
CA GLY A 20 21.38 13.48 -6.65
C GLY A 20 20.99 12.00 -6.59
N THR A 21 21.53 11.18 -7.49
CA THR A 21 21.28 9.72 -7.53
C THR A 21 22.00 8.94 -6.42
N ARG A 22 23.06 9.50 -5.82
CA ARG A 22 23.84 8.87 -4.74
C ARG A 22 23.34 9.29 -3.35
N SER A 23 22.18 8.76 -2.95
CA SER A 23 21.65 8.68 -1.56
C SER A 23 21.65 9.97 -0.70
N GLN A 24 21.27 9.84 0.58
CA GLN A 24 20.86 10.88 1.54
C GLN A 24 21.83 12.08 1.73
N LEU A 25 23.10 11.93 1.34
CA LEU A 25 24.12 12.99 1.42
C LEU A 25 23.95 14.09 0.35
N SER A 26 23.05 13.88 -0.63
CA SER A 26 22.88 14.78 -1.78
C SER A 26 22.28 16.13 -1.41
N ILE A 27 21.28 16.21 -0.52
CA ILE A 27 20.56 17.48 -0.27
C ILE A 27 21.46 18.52 0.40
N SER A 28 22.20 18.14 1.45
CA SER A 28 23.13 19.07 2.14
C SER A 28 24.24 19.54 1.22
N THR A 29 24.76 18.65 0.37
CA THR A 29 25.78 18.97 -0.63
C THR A 29 25.26 19.94 -1.69
N LEU A 30 24.06 19.68 -2.22
CA LEU A 30 23.40 20.57 -3.19
C LEU A 30 23.06 21.93 -2.56
N ALA A 31 22.63 21.96 -1.30
CA ALA A 31 22.37 23.19 -0.56
C ALA A 31 23.65 23.99 -0.34
N ALA A 32 24.77 23.33 -0.03
CA ALA A 32 26.07 23.98 0.06
C ALA A 32 26.51 24.56 -1.31
N LEU A 33 26.39 23.79 -2.40
CA LEU A 33 26.71 24.23 -3.76
C LEU A 33 25.91 25.47 -4.17
N ARG A 34 24.66 25.58 -3.75
CA ARG A 34 23.81 26.76 -3.98
C ARG A 34 24.40 28.04 -3.36
N LEU A 35 25.12 27.92 -2.24
CA LEU A 35 25.71 29.06 -1.53
C LEU A 35 27.04 29.53 -2.15
N VAL A 36 27.69 28.71 -2.98
CA VAL A 36 29.03 29.01 -3.51
C VAL A 36 28.99 30.01 -4.67
N ASN A 37 28.02 29.88 -5.58
CA ASN A 37 27.99 30.67 -6.82
C ASN A 37 26.55 30.85 -7.36
N GLN A 38 26.21 32.03 -7.88
CA GLN A 38 24.90 32.31 -8.46
C GLN A 38 24.58 31.42 -9.69
N HIS A 39 25.58 31.09 -10.51
CA HIS A 39 25.42 30.18 -11.64
C HIS A 39 25.08 28.77 -11.15
N LEU A 40 25.82 28.26 -10.16
CA LEU A 40 25.53 26.96 -9.53
C LEU A 40 24.18 26.95 -8.83
N SER A 41 23.80 28.06 -8.19
CA SER A 41 22.47 28.21 -7.57
C SER A 41 21.35 28.01 -8.59
N LYS A 42 21.47 28.58 -9.81
CA LYS A 42 20.47 28.39 -10.87
C LYS A 42 20.40 26.95 -11.37
N VAL A 43 21.55 26.30 -11.57
CA VAL A 43 21.60 24.92 -12.10
C VAL A 43 21.25 23.87 -11.03
N THR A 44 21.54 24.12 -9.75
CA THR A 44 21.21 23.21 -8.63
C THR A 44 19.74 23.25 -8.25
N LEU A 45 19.05 24.36 -8.50
CA LEU A 45 17.70 24.57 -8.00
C LEU A 45 16.68 23.51 -8.45
N PRO A 46 16.64 23.08 -9.74
CA PRO A 46 15.74 22.02 -10.17
C PRO A 46 15.95 20.71 -9.42
N PHE A 47 17.20 20.35 -9.09
CA PHE A 47 17.53 19.11 -8.38
C PHE A 47 17.16 19.20 -6.89
N LEU A 48 17.36 20.36 -6.26
CA LEU A 48 16.96 20.60 -4.87
C LEU A 48 15.44 20.58 -4.67
N LEU A 49 14.70 21.04 -5.69
CA LEU A 49 13.24 21.18 -5.64
C LEU A 49 12.51 20.04 -6.38
N GLU A 50 13.23 19.05 -6.91
CA GLU A 50 12.66 17.92 -7.64
C GLU A 50 11.69 17.12 -6.75
N ASP A 51 12.07 16.88 -5.50
CA ASP A 51 11.25 16.14 -4.52
C ASP A 51 11.35 16.75 -3.12
N LEU A 52 10.98 18.03 -3.01
CA LEU A 52 11.13 18.86 -1.81
C LEU A 52 10.47 18.29 -0.55
N PHE A 53 9.45 17.45 -0.74
CA PHE A 53 8.63 16.87 0.33
C PHE A 53 8.90 15.39 0.60
N LYS A 54 9.81 14.74 -0.15
CA LYS A 54 10.25 13.37 0.14
C LYS A 54 11.15 13.36 1.35
N MET A 55 10.52 13.38 2.51
CA MET A 55 11.18 13.06 3.77
C MET A 55 11.17 11.53 3.86
N HIS A 56 12.35 10.93 3.85
CA HIS A 56 12.52 9.52 4.21
C HIS A 56 11.77 9.28 5.53
N TYR A 57 10.98 8.20 5.59
CA TYR A 57 10.18 7.56 6.67
C TYR A 57 10.19 8.08 8.14
N GLU A 58 11.08 8.99 8.53
CA GLU A 58 11.10 9.81 9.75
C GLU A 58 10.09 10.98 9.76
N ALA A 59 9.13 11.00 8.83
CA ALA A 59 8.07 12.02 8.75
C ALA A 59 7.20 12.11 10.02
N HIS A 60 7.27 11.12 10.90
CA HIS A 60 6.55 11.11 12.18
C HIS A 60 7.27 11.89 13.29
N HIS A 61 8.48 12.41 13.08
CA HIS A 61 9.10 13.26 14.09
C HIS A 61 8.47 14.67 14.07
N PRO A 62 7.93 15.20 15.18
CA PRO A 62 7.23 16.49 15.22
C PRO A 62 8.07 17.66 14.68
N TYR A 63 9.39 17.62 14.90
CA TYR A 63 10.35 18.61 14.38
C TYR A 63 10.35 18.73 12.83
N ASN A 64 10.01 17.65 12.13
CA ASN A 64 9.98 17.62 10.67
C ASN A 64 8.74 18.34 10.11
N ILE A 65 7.63 18.35 10.85
CA ILE A 65 6.36 18.97 10.43
C ILE A 65 6.53 20.49 10.28
N HIS A 66 7.11 21.15 11.29
CA HIS A 66 7.36 22.59 11.25
C HIS A 66 8.24 22.99 10.05
N LYS A 67 9.29 22.22 9.76
CA LYS A 67 10.16 22.48 8.60
C LYS A 67 9.41 22.38 7.27
N ILE A 68 8.47 21.45 7.14
CA ILE A 68 7.64 21.33 5.94
C ILE A 68 6.70 22.54 5.83
N GLN A 69 6.06 22.95 6.93
CA GLN A 69 5.19 24.14 6.94
C GLN A 69 5.97 25.41 6.56
N GLU A 70 7.17 25.61 7.10
CA GLU A 70 8.07 26.71 6.72
C GLU A 70 8.42 26.69 5.23
N ARG A 71 8.67 25.51 4.67
CA ARG A 71 8.92 25.36 3.23
C ARG A 71 7.70 25.72 2.40
N VAL A 72 6.50 25.29 2.79
CA VAL A 72 5.25 25.67 2.12
C VAL A 72 5.05 27.18 2.19
N ARG A 73 5.21 27.79 3.37
CA ARG A 73 5.15 29.24 3.57
C ARG A 73 6.13 29.96 2.66
N THR A 74 7.38 29.52 2.65
CA THR A 74 8.45 30.09 1.83
C THR A 74 8.09 30.04 0.35
N LEU A 75 7.71 28.86 -0.16
CA LEU A 75 7.36 28.68 -1.57
C LEU A 75 6.17 29.55 -1.99
N LEU A 76 5.14 29.66 -1.16
CA LEU A 76 3.97 30.49 -1.45
C LEU A 76 4.27 31.99 -1.33
N SER A 77 5.13 32.40 -0.40
CA SER A 77 5.56 33.80 -0.26
C SER A 77 6.41 34.28 -1.43
N TYR A 78 7.17 33.38 -2.07
CA TYR A 78 7.91 33.67 -3.29
C TYR A 78 7.12 33.46 -4.57
N SER A 79 5.91 32.91 -4.48
CA SER A 79 5.04 32.73 -5.65
C SER A 79 4.46 34.07 -6.11
N THR A 80 4.05 34.14 -7.38
CA THR A 80 3.35 35.31 -7.92
C THR A 80 1.94 35.49 -7.35
N THR A 81 1.44 34.54 -6.56
CA THR A 81 0.10 34.57 -5.98
C THR A 81 0.13 35.42 -4.70
N PRO A 82 -0.57 36.57 -4.66
CA PRO A 82 -0.70 37.36 -3.45
C PRO A 82 -1.27 36.52 -2.30
N ILE A 83 -0.80 36.75 -1.07
CA ILE A 83 -1.31 36.07 0.13
C ILE A 83 -2.83 36.25 0.27
N THR A 84 -3.36 37.40 -0.18
CA THR A 84 -4.80 37.71 -0.19
C THR A 84 -5.61 36.81 -1.12
N HIS A 85 -4.98 36.09 -2.04
CA HIS A 85 -5.63 35.11 -2.92
C HIS A 85 -5.53 33.68 -2.38
N LEU A 86 -4.80 33.46 -1.28
CA LEU A 86 -4.78 32.17 -0.61
C LEU A 86 -6.11 31.93 0.09
N TYR A 87 -6.53 30.67 0.12
CA TYR A 87 -7.73 30.28 0.84
C TYR A 87 -7.58 30.64 2.35
N PRO A 88 -8.61 31.20 3.02
CA PRO A 88 -8.46 31.71 4.39
C PRO A 88 -7.89 30.70 5.38
N ALA A 89 -8.31 29.43 5.34
CA ALA A 89 -7.74 28.38 6.19
C ALA A 89 -6.22 28.21 6.01
N LEU A 90 -5.72 28.27 4.78
CA LEU A 90 -4.29 28.16 4.50
C LEU A 90 -3.54 29.43 4.92
N ALA A 91 -4.14 30.61 4.69
CA ALA A 91 -3.56 31.88 5.11
C ALA A 91 -3.42 31.94 6.64
N PHE A 92 -4.47 31.53 7.38
CA PHE A 92 -4.42 31.41 8.84
C PHE A 92 -3.30 30.48 9.27
N GLU A 93 -3.21 29.27 8.70
CA GLU A 93 -2.19 28.30 9.12
C GLU A 93 -0.76 28.82 8.91
N LEU A 94 -0.52 29.53 7.81
CA LEU A 94 0.82 29.97 7.45
C LEU A 94 1.22 31.31 8.10
N PHE A 95 0.33 32.28 8.38
CA PHE A 95 0.78 33.66 8.63
C PHE A 95 0.43 34.30 9.98
N THR A 96 -0.22 33.61 10.93
CA THR A 96 -0.73 34.28 12.16
C THR A 96 0.28 34.55 13.27
N ASP A 97 1.46 33.94 13.29
CA ASP A 97 2.30 33.93 14.52
C ASP A 97 3.31 35.09 14.59
N ASN A 98 3.34 35.99 13.61
CA ASN A 98 4.32 37.09 13.53
C ASN A 98 3.87 38.41 14.21
N THR A 99 2.77 38.42 14.97
CA THR A 99 2.31 39.63 15.69
C THR A 99 3.15 39.98 16.91
N SER A 100 4.16 39.19 17.27
CA SER A 100 5.10 39.50 18.35
C SER A 100 6.17 40.52 17.93
N HIS A 101 5.77 41.80 17.93
CA HIS A 101 6.55 42.97 18.38
C HIS A 101 7.93 43.30 17.80
N THR A 102 8.40 42.67 16.73
CA THR A 102 9.60 43.15 16.02
C THR A 102 9.20 44.25 15.03
N THR A 103 9.20 45.50 15.51
CA THR A 103 9.07 46.75 14.74
C THR A 103 10.23 46.99 13.75
N ASP A 104 11.02 45.95 13.46
CA ASP A 104 12.12 46.01 12.52
C ASP A 104 11.55 46.02 11.12
N THR A 105 11.35 47.24 10.62
CA THR A 105 11.04 47.57 9.24
C THR A 105 11.73 46.57 8.31
N PRO A 106 10.97 45.68 7.62
CA PRO A 106 11.58 44.73 6.71
C PRO A 106 12.22 45.55 5.61
N SER A 107 13.55 45.65 5.65
CA SER A 107 14.34 46.14 4.55
C SER A 107 14.15 45.12 3.43
N HIS A 108 13.12 45.35 2.62
CA HIS A 108 12.89 44.72 1.34
C HIS A 108 14.07 45.11 0.42
N ALA A 109 15.23 44.55 0.71
CA ALA A 109 16.29 44.46 -0.27
C ALA A 109 15.67 43.76 -1.47
N SER A 110 15.66 44.47 -2.60
CA SER A 110 15.17 44.05 -3.90
C SER A 110 16.01 42.90 -4.48
N LEU A 111 16.17 41.84 -3.71
CA LEU A 111 16.67 40.56 -4.18
C LEU A 111 15.70 40.14 -5.28
N SER A 112 16.22 40.03 -6.50
CA SER A 112 15.50 39.51 -7.66
C SER A 112 14.70 38.29 -7.23
N GLN A 113 13.37 38.43 -7.17
CA GLN A 113 12.48 37.43 -6.60
C GLN A 113 12.48 36.20 -7.51
N THR A 114 13.36 35.26 -7.21
CA THR A 114 13.42 33.99 -7.92
C THR A 114 12.13 33.23 -7.61
N ASP A 115 11.34 32.95 -8.64
CA ASP A 115 10.09 32.22 -8.51
C ASP A 115 10.37 30.71 -8.32
N TYR A 116 10.68 30.35 -7.07
CA TYR A 116 11.07 28.97 -6.70
C TYR A 116 10.02 27.94 -7.08
N ILE A 117 8.73 28.32 -7.10
CA ILE A 117 7.64 27.39 -7.38
C ILE A 117 7.75 26.78 -8.79
N ARG A 118 8.30 27.53 -9.76
CA ARG A 118 8.49 27.09 -11.16
C ARG A 118 9.45 25.92 -11.31
N HIS A 119 10.25 25.64 -10.30
CA HIS A 119 11.21 24.55 -10.29
C HIS A 119 10.70 23.32 -9.54
N VAL A 120 9.56 23.43 -8.84
CA VAL A 120 8.95 22.28 -8.15
C VAL A 120 8.37 21.32 -9.20
N ARG A 121 8.75 20.05 -9.10
CA ARG A 121 8.27 18.97 -10.00
C ARG A 121 7.46 17.92 -9.27
N SER A 122 7.68 17.76 -7.97
CA SER A 122 6.93 16.82 -7.14
C SER A 122 6.27 17.52 -5.97
N ILE A 123 4.95 17.35 -5.84
CA ILE A 123 4.14 17.94 -4.77
C ILE A 123 3.49 16.79 -4.00
N ASN A 124 4.28 16.16 -3.13
CA ASN A 124 3.86 15.04 -2.30
C ASN A 124 3.90 15.41 -0.83
N LEU A 125 2.98 16.27 -0.39
CA LEU A 125 2.89 16.66 1.02
C LEU A 125 2.43 15.49 1.88
N ASP A 126 3.09 15.28 3.03
CA ASP A 126 2.59 14.36 4.05
C ASP A 126 1.27 14.90 4.61
N ARG A 127 0.26 14.04 4.72
CA ARG A 127 -1.07 14.42 5.23
C ARG A 127 -1.06 14.95 6.66
N ASN A 128 -0.06 14.63 7.47
CA ASN A 128 0.09 15.13 8.84
C ASN A 128 0.80 16.50 8.89
N THR A 129 1.19 17.07 7.75
CA THR A 129 1.91 18.36 7.67
C THR A 129 1.21 19.48 8.45
N PHE A 130 -0.12 19.48 8.53
CA PHE A 130 -0.89 20.54 9.20
C PHE A 130 -1.60 20.05 10.47
N ARG A 131 -1.21 18.89 11.00
CA ARG A 131 -1.86 18.29 12.16
C ARG A 131 -1.32 18.90 13.46
N ARG A 132 -2.15 19.70 14.16
CA ARG A 132 -1.82 20.23 15.50
C ARG A 132 -2.56 19.55 16.65
N TYR A 133 -3.75 19.01 16.38
CA TYR A 133 -4.61 18.39 17.37
C TYR A 133 -4.76 16.89 17.11
N ASP A 134 -4.82 16.11 18.18
CA ASP A 134 -5.23 14.70 18.13
C ASP A 134 -6.76 14.57 18.02
N ASP A 135 -7.26 13.33 17.95
CA ASP A 135 -8.70 13.05 17.83
C ASP A 135 -9.49 13.32 19.12
N LEU A 136 -8.82 13.68 20.21
CA LEU A 136 -9.41 14.10 21.47
C LEU A 136 -9.38 15.63 21.61
N GLY A 137 -8.89 16.35 20.59
CA GLY A 137 -8.72 17.80 20.63
C GLY A 137 -7.60 18.24 21.57
N GLN A 138 -6.68 17.36 21.92
CA GLN A 138 -5.46 17.73 22.62
C GLN A 138 -4.42 18.17 21.60
N VAL A 139 -3.69 19.23 21.95
CA VAL A 139 -2.60 19.75 21.12
C VAL A 139 -1.41 18.78 21.23
N TYR A 140 -0.83 18.39 20.10
CA TYR A 140 0.38 17.56 20.10
C TYR A 140 1.53 18.28 20.79
N GLU A 141 2.40 17.51 21.46
CA GLU A 141 3.59 18.05 22.10
C GLU A 141 4.41 18.88 21.09
N GLY A 142 4.82 20.09 21.50
CA GLY A 142 5.55 21.04 20.67
C GLY A 142 4.69 21.95 19.78
N HIS A 143 3.36 21.84 19.80
CA HIS A 143 2.46 22.75 19.07
C HIS A 143 1.80 23.76 20.01
N THR A 144 1.53 24.94 19.48
CA THR A 144 0.69 25.96 20.14
C THR A 144 -0.78 25.76 19.77
N PRO A 145 -1.72 25.95 20.71
CA PRO A 145 -3.13 26.04 20.39
C PRO A 145 -3.41 27.11 19.33
N TYR A 146 -4.47 26.92 18.55
CA TYR A 146 -4.96 27.95 17.64
C TYR A 146 -5.40 29.21 18.40
N SER A 147 -5.13 30.39 17.81
CA SER A 147 -5.62 31.67 18.33
C SER A 147 -7.15 31.74 18.31
N ASP A 148 -7.74 32.62 19.13
CA ASP A 148 -9.20 32.81 19.19
C ASP A 148 -9.80 33.19 17.83
N GLU A 149 -9.12 34.06 17.08
CA GLU A 149 -9.54 34.44 15.73
C GLU A 149 -9.60 33.23 14.79
N ARG A 150 -8.55 32.38 14.83
CA ARG A 150 -8.51 31.16 14.02
C ARG A 150 -9.57 30.16 14.48
N MET A 151 -9.78 30.02 15.79
CA MET A 151 -10.84 29.18 16.35
C MET A 151 -12.23 29.63 15.90
N ASN A 152 -12.49 30.94 15.90
CA ASN A 152 -13.73 31.52 15.39
C ASN A 152 -13.92 31.22 13.90
N TYR A 153 -12.87 31.30 13.09
CA TYR A 153 -12.91 30.91 11.68
C TYR A 153 -13.20 29.41 11.51
N ILE A 154 -12.51 28.53 12.26
CA ILE A 154 -12.71 27.08 12.21
C ILE A 154 -14.16 26.72 12.56
N HIS A 155 -14.80 27.43 13.48
CA HIS A 155 -16.20 27.18 13.84
C HIS A 155 -17.21 27.95 12.99
N SER A 156 -16.74 28.73 12.00
CA SER A 156 -17.61 29.53 11.15
C SER A 156 -18.42 28.67 10.16
N PRO A 157 -19.63 29.11 9.76
CA PRO A 157 -20.38 28.47 8.68
C PRO A 157 -19.62 28.45 7.34
N GLU A 158 -18.79 29.46 7.10
CA GLU A 158 -17.95 29.57 5.90
C GLU A 158 -16.99 28.38 5.81
N PHE A 159 -16.22 28.11 6.87
CA PHE A 159 -15.33 26.96 6.91
C PHE A 159 -16.08 25.63 6.82
N MET A 160 -17.22 25.50 7.52
CA MET A 160 -17.99 24.26 7.49
C MET A 160 -18.59 23.95 6.11
N SER A 161 -18.86 24.97 5.28
CA SER A 161 -19.43 24.79 3.94
C SER A 161 -18.49 24.10 2.93
N ILE A 162 -17.18 24.22 3.15
CA ILE A 162 -16.16 23.65 2.26
C ILE A 162 -15.55 22.34 2.80
N CYS A 163 -15.87 22.00 4.04
CA CYS A 163 -15.41 20.77 4.67
C CYS A 163 -15.95 19.56 3.90
N PRO A 164 -15.14 18.49 3.73
CA PRO A 164 -15.61 17.24 3.17
C PRO A 164 -16.49 16.49 4.20
N LEU A 165 -17.67 17.04 4.49
CA LEU A 165 -18.65 16.46 5.44
C LEU A 165 -19.32 15.19 4.88
N VAL A 166 -19.04 14.85 3.63
CA VAL A 166 -19.58 13.68 2.95
C VAL A 166 -19.22 12.41 3.72
N GLY A 167 -20.25 11.65 4.12
CA GLY A 167 -20.13 10.39 4.85
C GLY A 167 -20.15 10.53 6.38
N ILE A 168 -20.00 11.74 6.92
CA ILE A 168 -20.07 11.99 8.36
C ILE A 168 -21.50 11.80 8.85
N ASN A 169 -21.70 10.95 9.86
CA ASN A 169 -23.00 10.79 10.50
C ASN A 169 -23.16 11.85 11.59
N PRO A 170 -24.12 12.80 11.47
CA PRO A 170 -24.40 13.73 12.56
C PRO A 170 -24.89 13.01 13.82
N ALA A 171 -25.44 11.80 13.67
CA ALA A 171 -25.83 10.95 14.80
C ALA A 171 -24.64 10.20 15.44
N CYS A 172 -23.42 10.26 14.88
CA CYS A 172 -22.25 9.66 15.53
C CYS A 172 -21.92 10.49 16.79
N PRO A 173 -21.91 9.92 18.01
CA PRO A 173 -21.62 10.67 19.25
C PRO A 173 -20.22 11.32 19.29
N THR A 174 -19.33 10.88 18.41
CA THR A 174 -17.97 11.44 18.29
C THR A 174 -17.89 12.56 17.27
N HIS A 175 -18.90 12.68 16.41
CA HIS A 175 -19.08 13.80 15.48
C HIS A 175 -20.24 14.73 15.89
N SER A 176 -20.96 14.39 16.97
CA SER A 176 -22.08 15.19 17.47
C SER A 176 -21.63 16.52 18.08
N ASN A 177 -20.35 16.64 18.44
CA ASN A 177 -19.76 17.92 18.80
C ASN A 177 -19.19 18.60 17.54
N PRO A 178 -19.89 19.59 16.95
CA PRO A 178 -19.47 20.24 15.71
C PRO A 178 -18.14 20.99 15.87
N LYS A 179 -17.81 21.48 17.07
CA LYS A 179 -16.54 22.17 17.34
C LYS A 179 -15.35 21.23 17.21
N MET A 180 -15.47 20.03 17.76
CA MET A 180 -14.43 19.00 17.68
C MET A 180 -14.30 18.46 16.26
N LEU A 181 -15.43 18.29 15.57
CA LEU A 181 -15.41 17.89 14.17
C LEU A 181 -14.70 18.93 13.29
N ALA A 182 -15.02 20.21 13.45
CA ALA A 182 -14.37 21.29 12.70
C ALA A 182 -12.84 21.31 12.94
N LEU A 183 -12.40 21.12 14.18
CA LEU A 183 -10.98 21.00 14.51
C LEU A 183 -10.29 19.81 13.83
N ALA A 184 -10.96 18.66 13.75
CA ALA A 184 -10.43 17.48 13.08
C ALA A 184 -10.36 17.66 11.55
N LEU A 185 -11.32 18.39 10.96
CA LEU A 185 -11.39 18.64 9.51
C LEU A 185 -10.48 19.78 9.04
N TYR A 186 -10.13 20.72 9.91
CA TYR A 186 -9.31 21.89 9.55
C TYR A 186 -7.97 21.54 8.90
N PRO A 187 -7.14 20.64 9.47
CA PRO A 187 -5.90 20.22 8.81
C PRO A 187 -6.10 19.59 7.42
N ILE A 188 -7.21 18.87 7.19
CA ILE A 188 -7.54 18.27 5.90
C ILE A 188 -7.81 19.36 4.86
N VAL A 189 -8.60 20.36 5.23
CA VAL A 189 -8.86 21.51 4.37
C VAL A 189 -7.57 22.27 4.06
N VAL A 190 -6.77 22.57 5.07
CA VAL A 190 -5.47 23.26 4.88
C VAL A 190 -4.57 22.45 3.94
N TYR A 191 -4.49 21.14 4.14
CA TYR A 191 -3.73 20.22 3.28
C TYR A 191 -4.18 20.30 1.81
N ARG A 192 -5.48 20.20 1.55
CA ARG A 192 -6.05 20.32 0.19
C ARG A 192 -5.67 21.64 -0.46
N GLN A 193 -5.84 22.74 0.28
CA GLN A 193 -5.56 24.09 -0.22
C GLN A 193 -4.06 24.31 -0.43
N ALA A 194 -3.21 23.76 0.42
CA ALA A 194 -1.75 23.84 0.27
C ALA A 194 -1.28 23.14 -1.01
N ILE A 195 -1.73 21.90 -1.26
CA ILE A 195 -1.39 21.17 -2.49
C ILE A 195 -1.86 21.97 -3.71
N TRP A 196 -3.11 22.42 -3.71
CA TRP A 196 -3.66 23.16 -4.84
C TRP A 196 -2.93 24.48 -5.09
N ALA A 197 -2.64 25.26 -4.04
CA ALA A 197 -1.91 26.52 -4.14
C ALA A 197 -0.48 26.31 -4.66
N LEU A 198 0.17 25.22 -4.28
CA LEU A 198 1.50 24.87 -4.78
C LEU A 198 1.46 24.38 -6.24
N ALA A 199 0.45 23.59 -6.59
CA ALA A 199 0.36 22.93 -7.90
C ALA A 199 -0.19 23.85 -8.99
N SER A 200 -1.25 24.61 -8.72
CA SER A 200 -1.99 25.38 -9.73
C SER A 200 -1.12 26.26 -10.64
N PRO A 201 -0.11 27.01 -10.12
CA PRO A 201 0.75 27.85 -10.95
C PRO A 201 1.67 27.07 -11.90
N THR A 202 1.98 25.81 -11.59
CA THR A 202 3.00 25.00 -12.28
C THR A 202 2.51 23.62 -12.68
N ILE A 203 1.19 23.42 -12.70
CA ILE A 203 0.56 22.10 -12.84
C ILE A 203 0.95 21.40 -14.15
N ASP A 204 1.31 22.15 -15.18
CA ASP A 204 1.83 21.69 -16.48
C ASP A 204 3.26 21.13 -16.44
N GLN A 205 3.95 21.36 -15.32
CA GLN A 205 5.32 20.93 -15.09
C GLN A 205 5.43 19.85 -14.02
N VAL A 206 4.34 19.58 -13.30
CA VAL A 206 4.31 18.60 -12.21
C VAL A 206 4.44 17.19 -12.78
N VAL A 207 5.43 16.46 -12.26
CA VAL A 207 5.75 15.06 -12.58
C VAL A 207 5.15 14.12 -11.55
N SER A 208 5.09 14.54 -10.28
CA SER A 208 4.51 13.76 -9.18
C SER A 208 3.58 14.60 -8.32
N LEU A 209 2.37 14.10 -8.05
CA LEU A 209 1.33 14.87 -7.36
C LEU A 209 0.54 14.01 -6.37
N SER A 210 0.46 14.49 -5.13
CA SER A 210 -0.53 14.02 -4.17
C SER A 210 -1.89 14.65 -4.46
N ILE A 211 -2.94 13.84 -4.57
CA ILE A 211 -4.32 14.31 -4.79
C ILE A 211 -5.19 13.81 -3.63
N PRO A 212 -5.75 14.71 -2.81
CA PRO A 212 -6.78 14.35 -1.86
C PRO A 212 -8.01 13.81 -2.60
N MET A 213 -8.51 12.65 -2.17
CA MET A 213 -9.63 11.97 -2.83
C MET A 213 -10.90 12.84 -2.83
N SER A 214 -11.10 13.64 -1.78
CA SER A 214 -12.19 14.61 -1.68
C SER A 214 -12.09 15.79 -2.66
N ASP A 215 -10.94 16.00 -3.31
CA ASP A 215 -10.67 17.10 -4.24
C ASP A 215 -10.48 16.65 -5.69
N ILE A 216 -10.66 15.36 -6.00
CA ILE A 216 -10.37 14.78 -7.32
C ILE A 216 -11.10 15.49 -8.48
N ARG A 217 -12.34 15.96 -8.23
CA ARG A 217 -13.13 16.73 -9.21
C ARG A 217 -12.48 18.04 -9.63
N ARG A 218 -11.74 18.68 -8.74
CA ARG A 218 -11.00 19.90 -9.08
C ARG A 218 -9.91 19.60 -10.10
N TYR A 219 -9.26 18.44 -9.99
CA TYR A 219 -8.21 18.00 -10.90
C TYR A 219 -8.73 17.56 -12.28
N HIS A 220 -9.95 17.03 -12.37
CA HIS A 220 -10.62 16.81 -13.65
C HIS A 220 -10.66 18.09 -14.51
N GLY A 221 -11.01 19.24 -13.90
CA GLY A 221 -11.09 20.52 -14.60
C GLY A 221 -9.76 20.99 -15.22
N VAL A 222 -8.64 20.43 -14.77
CA VAL A 222 -7.28 20.79 -15.24
C VAL A 222 -6.52 19.60 -15.80
N VAL A 223 -7.19 18.47 -16.08
CA VAL A 223 -6.54 17.24 -16.58
C VAL A 223 -5.75 17.51 -17.86
N ALA A 224 -6.23 18.42 -18.72
CA ALA A 224 -5.56 18.84 -19.95
C ALA A 224 -4.18 19.50 -19.73
N ARG A 225 -3.89 20.00 -18.54
CA ARG A 225 -2.59 20.59 -18.19
C ARG A 225 -1.61 19.54 -17.66
N LEU A 226 -2.06 18.39 -17.17
CA LEU A 226 -1.23 17.38 -16.49
C LEU A 226 -0.37 16.50 -17.42
N GLY A 227 0.08 17.04 -18.56
CA GLY A 227 0.77 16.26 -19.61
C GLY A 227 2.14 15.70 -19.24
N LYS A 228 2.74 16.20 -18.16
CA LYS A 228 4.01 15.70 -17.60
C LYS A 228 3.84 14.81 -16.38
N LEU A 229 2.61 14.57 -15.93
CA LEU A 229 2.34 13.81 -14.72
C LEU A 229 2.64 12.33 -14.95
N GLU A 230 3.59 11.80 -14.19
CA GLU A 230 4.01 10.40 -14.23
C GLU A 230 3.57 9.63 -12.99
N PHE A 231 3.43 10.30 -11.85
CA PHE A 231 3.14 9.67 -10.56
C PHE A 231 1.97 10.37 -9.85
N ILE A 232 0.94 9.61 -9.50
CA ILE A 232 -0.16 10.08 -8.65
C ILE A 232 -0.09 9.38 -7.31
N HIS A 233 -0.20 10.15 -6.23
CA HIS A 233 -0.45 9.63 -4.89
C HIS A 233 -1.83 10.07 -4.39
N VAL A 234 -2.78 9.14 -4.27
CA VAL A 234 -4.12 9.43 -3.80
C VAL A 234 -4.16 9.37 -2.28
N VAL A 235 -4.53 10.47 -1.64
CA VAL A 235 -4.73 10.51 -0.19
C VAL A 235 -6.21 10.34 0.11
N VAL A 236 -6.57 9.25 0.79
CA VAL A 236 -7.95 8.97 1.17
C VAL A 236 -8.31 9.81 2.40
N ASP A 237 -8.88 10.99 2.17
CA ASP A 237 -9.23 11.99 3.17
C ASP A 237 -10.75 12.13 3.43
N LEU A 238 -11.54 11.21 2.85
CA LEU A 238 -13.00 11.14 3.04
C LEU A 238 -13.36 10.22 4.22
N TYR A 239 -14.37 10.62 4.99
CA TYR A 239 -14.90 9.83 6.11
C TYR A 239 -15.96 8.86 5.62
N TYR A 240 -15.60 7.59 5.45
CA TYR A 240 -16.57 6.57 5.03
C TYR A 240 -17.31 5.94 6.20
N ASP A 241 -16.61 5.67 7.31
CA ASP A 241 -17.16 5.00 8.49
C ASP A 241 -16.66 5.64 9.79
N CYS A 242 -17.57 5.89 10.74
CA CYS A 242 -17.22 6.35 12.09
C CYS A 242 -16.81 5.15 12.95
N GLY A 243 -15.51 4.83 13.00
CA GLY A 243 -14.97 3.65 13.71
C GLY A 243 -15.43 3.51 15.16
N ARG A 244 -15.61 4.65 15.87
CA ARG A 244 -15.98 4.67 17.29
C ARG A 244 -17.43 4.26 17.60
N CYS A 245 -18.37 4.44 16.68
CA CYS A 245 -19.80 4.25 17.00
C CYS A 245 -20.42 3.00 16.39
N GLY A 246 -19.74 2.30 15.47
CA GLY A 246 -20.31 1.15 14.75
C GLY A 246 -21.51 1.47 13.85
N TYR A 247 -22.11 2.68 13.89
CA TYR A 247 -23.28 3.07 13.09
C TYR A 247 -23.04 3.06 11.58
N GLY A 248 -21.78 3.04 11.12
CA GLY A 248 -21.46 2.80 9.72
C GLY A 248 -21.90 1.43 9.21
N ARG A 249 -21.96 0.41 10.09
CA ARG A 249 -22.28 -0.98 9.70
C ARG A 249 -23.73 -1.20 9.31
N THR A 250 -24.65 -0.56 10.04
CA THR A 250 -26.06 -0.95 10.00
C THR A 250 -26.84 -0.18 8.93
N VAL A 251 -26.36 0.99 8.53
CA VAL A 251 -27.04 1.80 7.52
C VAL A 251 -26.56 1.39 6.12
N ARG A 252 -27.20 0.38 5.53
CA ARG A 252 -26.98 -0.13 4.16
C ARG A 252 -26.97 0.93 3.03
N GLY A 253 -27.25 2.19 3.33
CA GLY A 253 -27.33 3.29 2.35
C GLY A 253 -26.11 4.23 2.25
N ARG A 254 -25.07 4.12 3.08
CA ARG A 254 -23.98 5.14 3.14
C ARG A 254 -22.74 4.89 2.27
N LYS A 255 -22.77 3.86 1.43
CA LYS A 255 -21.71 3.56 0.45
C LYS A 255 -21.73 4.29 -0.91
N PRO A 256 -22.69 5.17 -1.28
CA PRO A 256 -22.64 5.79 -2.61
C PRO A 256 -21.44 6.70 -2.74
N TYR A 257 -21.04 7.41 -1.67
CA TYR A 257 -19.97 8.41 -1.73
C TYR A 257 -18.57 7.83 -1.95
N ARG A 258 -18.22 6.70 -1.29
CA ARG A 258 -16.96 6.00 -1.57
C ARG A 258 -16.90 5.54 -3.02
N ARG A 259 -18.01 4.97 -3.51
CA ARG A 259 -18.10 4.51 -4.90
C ARG A 259 -18.03 5.66 -5.88
N GLU A 260 -18.65 6.80 -5.56
CA GLU A 260 -18.63 8.01 -6.37
C GLU A 260 -17.23 8.61 -6.42
N ALA A 261 -16.57 8.80 -5.28
CA ALA A 261 -15.20 9.32 -5.24
C ALA A 261 -14.20 8.36 -5.92
N MET A 262 -14.39 7.04 -5.79
CA MET A 262 -13.58 6.05 -6.50
C MET A 262 -13.85 6.09 -8.01
N ARG A 263 -15.12 6.25 -8.42
CA ARG A 263 -15.49 6.42 -9.83
C ARG A 263 -14.84 7.68 -10.41
N ASP A 264 -14.88 8.79 -9.68
CA ASP A 264 -14.25 10.04 -10.11
C ASP A 264 -12.73 9.86 -10.25
N LEU A 265 -12.08 9.18 -9.30
CA LEU A 265 -10.65 8.84 -9.43
C LEU A 265 -10.34 7.96 -10.65
N VAL A 266 -11.11 6.91 -10.87
CA VAL A 266 -10.93 6.02 -12.03
C VAL A 266 -11.13 6.80 -13.32
N GLN A 267 -12.18 7.62 -13.39
CA GLN A 267 -12.46 8.46 -14.54
C GLN A 267 -11.33 9.46 -14.80
N PHE A 268 -10.76 10.06 -13.74
CA PHE A 268 -9.61 10.96 -13.84
C PHE A 268 -8.38 10.26 -14.43
N VAL A 269 -8.07 9.05 -13.95
CA VAL A 269 -6.95 8.25 -14.46
C VAL A 269 -7.16 7.85 -15.92
N ILE A 270 -8.38 7.44 -16.29
CA ILE A 270 -8.75 7.12 -17.67
C ILE A 270 -8.56 8.32 -18.59
N GLU A 271 -9.08 9.49 -18.21
CA GLU A 271 -8.94 10.73 -18.99
C GLU A 271 -7.48 11.15 -19.16
N LEU A 272 -6.69 11.05 -18.09
CA LEU A 272 -5.27 11.37 -18.14
C LEU A 272 -4.52 10.42 -19.09
N HIS A 273 -4.80 9.12 -19.01
CA HIS A 273 -4.17 8.12 -19.88
C HIS A 273 -4.58 8.29 -21.34
N GLN A 274 -5.86 8.58 -21.62
CA GLN A 274 -6.36 8.84 -22.97
C GLN A 274 -5.72 10.09 -23.59
N ARG A 275 -5.56 11.16 -22.81
CA ARG A 275 -4.96 12.42 -23.28
C ARG A 275 -3.45 12.33 -23.43
N PHE A 276 -2.78 11.58 -22.55
CA PHE A 276 -1.33 11.45 -22.52
C PHE A 276 -0.89 9.98 -22.44
N PRO A 277 -1.05 9.21 -23.53
CA PRO A 277 -0.72 7.79 -23.55
C PRO A 277 0.72 7.53 -23.12
N GLY A 278 0.90 6.57 -22.20
CA GLY A 278 2.21 6.17 -21.68
C GLY A 278 2.89 7.17 -20.73
N ARG A 279 2.25 8.31 -20.38
CA ARG A 279 2.83 9.27 -19.43
C ARG A 279 2.67 8.86 -17.97
N LEU A 280 1.45 8.51 -17.57
CA LEU A 280 1.20 8.06 -16.20
C LEU A 280 1.83 6.67 -15.99
N LYS A 281 2.82 6.59 -15.10
CA LYS A 281 3.58 5.36 -14.78
C LYS A 281 3.08 4.67 -13.53
N THR A 282 2.63 5.44 -12.52
CA THR A 282 2.26 4.85 -11.23
C THR A 282 1.15 5.64 -10.56
N VAL A 283 0.18 4.89 -10.02
CA VAL A 283 -0.84 5.41 -9.10
C VAL A 283 -0.70 4.65 -7.79
N THR A 284 -0.51 5.36 -6.70
CA THR A 284 -0.48 4.80 -5.35
C THR A 284 -1.58 5.43 -4.50
N SER A 285 -1.95 4.79 -3.40
CA SER A 285 -2.88 5.38 -2.44
C SER A 285 -2.39 5.19 -1.01
N SER A 286 -2.77 6.10 -0.11
CA SER A 286 -2.58 5.94 1.33
C SER A 286 -3.85 6.29 2.11
N ASP A 287 -4.15 5.49 3.13
CA ASP A 287 -5.30 5.68 4.03
C ASP A 287 -4.97 6.67 5.12
N SER A 288 -5.75 7.75 5.27
CA SER A 288 -5.39 8.80 6.23
C SER A 288 -5.51 8.36 7.71
N PRO A 289 -4.51 8.65 8.57
CA PRO A 289 -4.49 8.29 9.98
C PRO A 289 -5.44 9.17 10.80
N TRP A 290 -6.12 10.14 10.20
CA TRP A 290 -7.29 10.81 10.81
C TRP A 290 -8.35 9.79 11.26
N MET A 291 -8.32 8.55 10.75
CA MET A 291 -9.18 7.45 11.19
C MET A 291 -8.58 6.57 12.31
N ARG A 292 -7.30 6.75 12.69
CA ARG A 292 -6.54 5.80 13.54
C ARG A 292 -6.47 6.14 15.03
N SER A 293 -6.73 7.39 15.43
CA SER A 293 -6.45 7.85 16.81
C SER A 293 -7.63 7.68 17.79
N GLY A 294 -8.71 7.03 17.37
CA GLY A 294 -9.49 6.24 18.31
C GLY A 294 -8.72 4.97 18.68
N ARG A 295 -8.08 4.91 19.86
CA ARG A 295 -8.04 3.63 20.60
C ARG A 295 -9.46 3.07 20.51
N TRP A 296 -9.63 1.79 20.22
CA TRP A 296 -10.91 1.17 19.84
C TRP A 296 -11.36 1.42 18.39
N CYS A 297 -10.49 1.11 17.43
CA CYS A 297 -10.97 0.33 16.28
C CYS A 297 -11.19 -1.11 16.74
N ALA A 298 -12.22 -1.34 17.57
CA ALA A 298 -12.82 -2.67 17.63
C ALA A 298 -13.34 -2.92 16.22
N PRO A 299 -12.85 -3.95 15.54
CA PRO A 299 -12.94 -3.98 14.12
C PRO A 299 -14.36 -4.10 13.64
N ILE A 300 -14.58 -3.37 12.58
CA ILE A 300 -15.79 -3.44 11.83
C ILE A 300 -15.83 -4.73 11.01
N GLU A 301 -16.42 -5.80 11.58
CA GLU A 301 -16.98 -6.92 10.81
C GLU A 301 -17.94 -6.30 9.80
N ILE A 302 -17.41 -6.07 8.60
CA ILE A 302 -18.18 -5.79 7.40
C ILE A 302 -18.18 -7.10 6.62
N ASP A 303 -19.12 -7.99 6.93
CA ASP A 303 -19.58 -9.05 6.02
C ASP A 303 -20.37 -8.44 4.85
N SER A 304 -19.88 -7.35 4.28
CA SER A 304 -20.52 -6.72 3.14
C SER A 304 -19.69 -6.91 1.88
N PRO A 305 -20.14 -7.78 0.97
CA PRO A 305 -19.44 -8.15 -0.28
C PRO A 305 -19.31 -7.01 -1.31
N GLU A 306 -19.48 -5.74 -0.90
CA GLU A 306 -19.62 -4.58 -1.79
C GLU A 306 -18.40 -3.63 -1.79
N ILE A 307 -17.53 -3.69 -0.78
CA ILE A 307 -16.18 -3.06 -0.86
C ILE A 307 -15.20 -4.01 -1.56
N GLN A 308 -15.51 -5.31 -1.52
CA GLN A 308 -14.80 -6.47 -2.07
C GLN A 308 -14.75 -6.51 -3.62
N ARG A 309 -14.86 -5.35 -4.26
CA ARG A 309 -15.24 -5.21 -5.67
C ARG A 309 -14.64 -3.95 -6.31
N CYS A 310 -13.57 -3.38 -5.74
CA CYS A 310 -12.95 -2.18 -6.32
C CYS A 310 -12.44 -2.45 -7.75
N PHE A 311 -12.14 -3.71 -8.04
CA PHE A 311 -11.69 -4.20 -9.34
C PHE A 311 -12.73 -5.06 -10.07
N ASP A 312 -13.99 -5.15 -9.60
CA ASP A 312 -15.03 -5.93 -10.28
C ASP A 312 -15.25 -5.47 -11.72
N TRP A 313 -15.17 -4.16 -11.96
CA TRP A 313 -15.28 -3.60 -13.31
C TRP A 313 -14.14 -4.09 -14.21
N ALA A 314 -12.90 -4.15 -13.70
CA ALA A 314 -11.73 -4.59 -14.46
C ALA A 314 -11.77 -6.10 -14.68
N VAL A 315 -12.23 -6.86 -13.68
CA VAL A 315 -12.51 -8.29 -13.80
C VAL A 315 -13.58 -8.54 -14.87
N GLN A 316 -14.66 -7.76 -14.88
CA GLN A 316 -15.71 -7.89 -15.87
C GLN A 316 -15.23 -7.53 -17.27
N GLU A 317 -14.47 -6.44 -17.42
CA GLU A 317 -13.88 -6.05 -18.70
C GLU A 317 -12.91 -7.11 -19.22
N ARG A 318 -12.09 -7.72 -18.34
CA ARG A 318 -11.23 -8.86 -18.70
C ARG A 318 -12.05 -10.08 -19.12
N ARG A 319 -13.15 -10.39 -18.42
CA ARG A 319 -14.06 -11.48 -18.81
C ARG A 319 -14.68 -11.23 -20.18
N ASP A 320 -15.10 -10.00 -20.44
CA ASP A 320 -15.69 -9.61 -21.73
C ASP A 320 -14.64 -9.72 -22.85
N LEU A 321 -13.39 -9.32 -22.59
CA LEU A 321 -12.27 -9.49 -23.53
C LEU A 321 -12.00 -10.96 -23.84
N VAL A 322 -11.93 -11.82 -22.82
CA VAL A 322 -11.69 -13.26 -23.01
C VAL A 322 -12.87 -13.94 -23.73
N ALA A 323 -14.10 -13.56 -23.39
CA ALA A 323 -15.29 -14.05 -24.09
C ALA A 323 -15.29 -13.65 -25.57
N SER A 324 -14.78 -12.46 -25.90
CA SER A 324 -14.69 -11.97 -27.28
C SER A 324 -13.53 -12.58 -28.08
N SER A 325 -12.42 -12.95 -27.43
CA SER A 325 -11.25 -13.54 -28.09
C SER A 325 -11.40 -15.04 -28.37
N GLY A 326 -12.40 -15.70 -27.77
CA GLY A 326 -12.56 -17.16 -27.83
C GLY A 326 -11.47 -17.92 -27.05
N GLU A 327 -10.70 -17.22 -26.22
CA GLU A 327 -9.64 -17.81 -25.41
C GLU A 327 -10.27 -18.64 -24.27
N VAL A 328 -9.96 -19.94 -24.23
CA VAL A 328 -10.45 -20.82 -23.16
C VAL A 328 -9.69 -20.50 -21.88
N VAL A 329 -10.36 -19.89 -20.90
CA VAL A 329 -9.77 -19.63 -19.57
C VAL A 329 -9.44 -20.96 -18.90
N PRO A 330 -8.15 -21.26 -18.63
CA PRO A 330 -7.78 -22.45 -17.87
C PRO A 330 -8.30 -22.32 -16.44
N GLY A 331 -9.09 -23.29 -15.97
CA GLY A 331 -9.48 -23.40 -14.55
C GLY A 331 -10.93 -23.07 -14.19
N ASN A 332 -11.77 -22.67 -15.15
CA ASN A 332 -13.20 -22.36 -14.90
C ASN A 332 -14.19 -23.43 -15.39
N SER A 333 -13.73 -24.66 -15.64
CA SER A 333 -14.60 -25.81 -15.83
C SER A 333 -15.35 -26.09 -14.52
N ALA A 334 -16.50 -25.44 -14.36
CA ALA A 334 -17.47 -25.81 -13.35
C ALA A 334 -17.73 -27.33 -13.48
N PRO A 335 -17.85 -28.07 -12.36
CA PRO A 335 -18.16 -29.48 -12.43
C PRO A 335 -19.52 -29.63 -13.10
N THR A 336 -19.53 -29.97 -14.39
CA THR A 336 -20.74 -30.42 -15.07
C THR A 336 -21.15 -31.71 -14.40
N SER A 337 -22.12 -31.61 -13.50
CA SER A 337 -22.84 -32.75 -12.96
C SER A 337 -23.50 -33.49 -14.12
N SER A 338 -22.80 -34.49 -14.65
CA SER A 338 -23.35 -35.46 -15.58
C SER A 338 -24.30 -36.38 -14.81
N SER A 339 -25.52 -35.91 -14.56
CA SER A 339 -26.63 -36.75 -14.13
C SER A 339 -27.20 -37.47 -15.36
N ASN A 340 -26.88 -38.76 -15.45
CA ASN A 340 -27.67 -39.71 -16.23
C ASN A 340 -29.13 -39.62 -15.77
N SER A 341 -30.04 -39.28 -16.68
CA SER A 341 -31.45 -39.62 -16.54
C SER A 341 -31.96 -40.05 -17.90
N GLU A 342 -32.09 -41.36 -18.05
CA GLU A 342 -32.92 -42.01 -19.04
C GLU A 342 -34.39 -41.60 -18.84
N LEU A 343 -35.07 -41.40 -19.98
CA LEU A 343 -36.44 -41.78 -20.29
C LEU A 343 -37.57 -41.38 -19.31
N ASN A 344 -38.30 -40.32 -19.70
CA ASN A 344 -39.76 -40.37 -19.71
C ASN A 344 -40.34 -39.39 -20.75
N PRO A 345 -41.18 -39.82 -21.70
CA PRO A 345 -41.89 -38.94 -22.61
C PRO A 345 -43.31 -38.68 -22.09
N SER A 346 -43.71 -37.41 -21.97
CA SER A 346 -45.08 -36.93 -22.25
C SER A 346 -45.22 -35.44 -22.00
N ALA A 347 -45.54 -34.72 -23.08
CA ALA A 347 -46.42 -33.56 -23.15
C ALA A 347 -46.23 -32.40 -22.16
N SER A 348 -45.65 -31.29 -22.64
CA SER A 348 -46.43 -30.07 -22.94
C SER A 348 -45.50 -29.00 -23.50
N SER A 349 -45.65 -28.75 -24.81
CA SER A 349 -45.01 -27.67 -25.53
C SER A 349 -45.64 -26.35 -25.08
N MET A 350 -44.96 -25.62 -24.19
CA MET A 350 -45.16 -24.18 -24.05
C MET A 350 -44.03 -23.48 -24.78
N MET A 351 -44.38 -22.86 -25.91
CA MET A 351 -43.55 -21.87 -26.60
C MET A 351 -43.16 -20.76 -25.62
N THR A 352 -41.97 -20.84 -25.05
CA THR A 352 -41.32 -19.71 -24.40
C THR A 352 -40.69 -18.86 -25.48
N LEU A 353 -41.25 -17.67 -25.72
CA LEU A 353 -40.69 -16.68 -26.62
C LEU A 353 -39.24 -16.39 -26.22
N PRO A 354 -38.30 -16.28 -27.18
CA PRO A 354 -36.94 -15.91 -26.87
C PRO A 354 -36.94 -14.54 -26.17
N PRO A 355 -36.13 -14.35 -25.11
CA PRO A 355 -36.04 -13.07 -24.43
C PRO A 355 -35.64 -11.98 -25.44
N PRO A 356 -36.22 -10.77 -25.34
CA PRO A 356 -35.93 -9.68 -26.27
C PRO A 356 -34.42 -9.39 -26.26
N PRO A 357 -33.80 -9.17 -27.43
CA PRO A 357 -32.37 -8.88 -27.52
C PRO A 357 -32.05 -7.64 -26.67
N PRO A 358 -30.99 -7.66 -25.87
CA PRO A 358 -30.64 -6.54 -25.01
C PRO A 358 -30.45 -5.28 -25.86
N LEU A 359 -31.22 -4.24 -25.53
CA LEU A 359 -31.17 -2.94 -26.20
C LEU A 359 -29.74 -2.39 -26.16
N TYR A 360 -29.18 -2.16 -27.36
CA TYR A 360 -28.04 -1.28 -27.64
C TYR A 360 -26.88 -1.36 -26.62
N ARG A 361 -26.00 -2.36 -26.76
CA ARG A 361 -24.59 -2.15 -26.42
C ARG A 361 -24.02 -1.22 -27.51
N PRO A 362 -23.51 -0.02 -27.17
CA PRO A 362 -22.73 0.76 -28.12
C PRO A 362 -21.63 -0.13 -28.68
N ALA A 363 -21.29 0.02 -29.96
CA ALA A 363 -20.11 -0.60 -30.55
C ALA A 363 -18.87 -0.04 -29.81
N LEU A 364 -18.58 -0.63 -28.66
CA LEU A 364 -17.39 -0.42 -27.86
C LEU A 364 -16.26 -1.01 -28.69
N GLY A 365 -15.68 -0.17 -29.55
CA GLY A 365 -14.38 -0.46 -30.15
C GLY A 365 -13.47 -0.97 -29.04
N THR A 366 -12.83 -2.10 -29.30
CA THR A 366 -12.03 -2.92 -28.37
C THR A 366 -11.28 -2.06 -27.35
N ARG A 367 -11.91 -1.77 -26.22
CA ARG A 367 -11.24 -1.07 -25.12
C ARG A 367 -10.35 -2.10 -24.48
N GLN A 368 -9.06 -1.98 -24.75
CA GLN A 368 -8.05 -2.77 -24.08
C GLN A 368 -7.93 -2.23 -22.66
N LEU A 369 -7.96 -3.12 -21.66
CA LEU A 369 -7.65 -2.76 -20.28
C LEU A 369 -6.28 -2.06 -20.25
N VAL A 370 -6.23 -0.90 -19.61
CA VAL A 370 -4.97 -0.18 -19.40
C VAL A 370 -4.02 -1.10 -18.64
N PRO A 371 -2.80 -1.38 -19.16
CA PRO A 371 -1.87 -2.27 -18.50
C PRO A 371 -1.49 -1.73 -17.13
N LEU A 372 -1.61 -2.57 -16.11
CA LEU A 372 -1.21 -2.26 -14.75
C LEU A 372 -0.01 -3.12 -14.41
N THR A 373 1.17 -2.49 -14.28
CA THR A 373 2.44 -3.18 -14.04
C THR A 373 2.84 -3.19 -12.57
N ASN A 374 2.41 -2.19 -11.79
CA ASN A 374 2.82 -2.04 -10.41
C ASN A 374 1.61 -1.71 -9.51
N VAL A 375 1.35 -2.59 -8.54
CA VAL A 375 0.30 -2.42 -7.53
C VAL A 375 0.94 -2.45 -6.16
N LYS A 376 0.79 -1.34 -5.43
CA LYS A 376 1.19 -1.23 -4.03
C LYS A 376 0.01 -0.80 -3.19
N MET A 377 -0.37 -1.65 -2.26
CA MET A 377 -1.46 -1.43 -1.33
C MET A 377 -0.89 -1.38 0.08
N HIS A 378 -1.04 -0.24 0.75
CA HIS A 378 -0.57 -0.05 2.12
C HIS A 378 -1.75 0.09 3.07
N ASP A 379 -1.54 -0.23 4.34
CA ASP A 379 -2.52 -0.03 5.41
C ASP A 379 -3.86 -0.74 5.21
N CYS A 380 -3.85 -1.84 4.47
CA CYS A 380 -5.03 -2.62 4.15
C CYS A 380 -5.60 -3.37 5.36
N ASN A 381 -6.89 -3.69 5.30
CA ASN A 381 -7.54 -4.66 6.19
C ASN A 381 -7.61 -6.03 5.50
N SER A 382 -8.03 -7.07 6.24
CA SER A 382 -8.11 -8.42 5.67
C SER A 382 -9.16 -8.56 4.56
N SER A 383 -10.11 -7.62 4.43
CA SER A 383 -11.09 -7.66 3.35
C SER A 383 -10.52 -7.26 1.98
N VAL A 384 -9.24 -6.89 1.90
CA VAL A 384 -8.51 -6.67 0.63
C VAL A 384 -8.10 -8.00 -0.04
N ILE A 385 -8.05 -9.12 0.68
CA ILE A 385 -7.65 -10.42 0.10
C ILE A 385 -8.38 -10.78 -1.21
N PRO A 386 -9.71 -10.60 -1.33
CA PRO A 386 -10.44 -10.85 -2.57
C PRO A 386 -10.13 -9.83 -3.68
N ASP A 387 -9.76 -8.60 -3.32
CA ASP A 387 -9.28 -7.60 -4.29
C ASP A 387 -7.94 -8.04 -4.90
N ILE A 388 -7.06 -8.72 -4.14
CA ILE A 388 -5.80 -9.27 -4.68
C ILE A 388 -6.08 -10.30 -5.79
N ALA A 389 -7.03 -11.21 -5.56
CA ALA A 389 -7.45 -12.18 -6.58
C ALA A 389 -8.08 -11.48 -7.80
N SER A 390 -8.86 -10.42 -7.57
CA SER A 390 -9.49 -9.64 -8.63
C SER A 390 -8.48 -8.86 -9.47
N ILE A 391 -7.48 -8.23 -8.84
CA ILE A 391 -6.34 -7.59 -9.50
C ILE A 391 -5.58 -8.62 -10.32
N GLY A 392 -5.30 -9.78 -9.72
CA GLY A 392 -4.60 -10.85 -10.42
C GLY A 392 -5.36 -11.39 -11.62
N PHE A 393 -6.67 -11.53 -11.52
CA PHE A 393 -7.49 -11.93 -12.66
C PHE A 393 -7.48 -10.86 -13.77
N ALA A 394 -7.70 -9.60 -13.41
CA ALA A 394 -7.85 -8.52 -14.38
C ALA A 394 -6.52 -8.17 -15.09
N PHE A 395 -5.40 -8.23 -14.37
CA PHE A 395 -4.09 -7.73 -14.81
C PHE A 395 -2.98 -8.79 -14.83
N SER A 396 -3.33 -10.09 -14.82
CA SER A 396 -2.39 -11.23 -14.80
C SER A 396 -1.27 -11.10 -15.83
N SER A 397 -1.60 -10.66 -17.05
CA SER A 397 -0.66 -10.58 -18.16
C SER A 397 0.23 -9.34 -18.17
N THR A 398 0.01 -8.39 -17.26
CA THR A 398 0.75 -7.10 -17.24
C THR A 398 1.40 -6.82 -15.89
N LEU A 399 0.93 -7.45 -14.82
CA LEU A 399 1.38 -7.16 -13.47
C LEU A 399 2.78 -7.71 -13.21
N GLU A 400 3.74 -6.81 -12.94
CA GLU A 400 5.14 -7.13 -12.64
C GLU A 400 5.42 -7.06 -11.12
N VAL A 401 4.78 -6.13 -10.43
CA VAL A 401 5.01 -5.85 -9.00
C VAL A 401 3.68 -5.86 -8.25
N LEU A 402 3.58 -6.73 -7.23
CA LEU A 402 2.47 -6.76 -6.29
C LEU A 402 3.00 -6.66 -4.86
N SER A 403 2.72 -5.55 -4.19
CA SER A 403 3.08 -5.31 -2.79
C SER A 403 1.83 -4.98 -1.98
N VAL A 404 1.55 -5.76 -0.94
CA VAL A 404 0.35 -5.62 -0.10
C VAL A 404 0.75 -5.64 1.37
N HIS A 405 0.48 -4.54 2.08
CA HIS A 405 0.70 -4.43 3.51
C HIS A 405 -0.64 -4.35 4.25
N ILE A 406 -0.99 -5.41 4.95
CA ILE A 406 -2.22 -5.59 5.73
C ILE A 406 -1.91 -5.31 7.20
N THR A 407 -2.07 -4.06 7.64
CA THR A 407 -1.74 -3.64 9.02
C THR A 407 -2.97 -3.51 9.92
N GLN A 408 -4.19 -3.58 9.38
CA GLN A 408 -5.40 -3.41 10.18
C GLN A 408 -5.91 -4.76 10.71
N VAL A 409 -5.96 -4.91 12.04
CA VAL A 409 -6.52 -6.12 12.69
C VAL A 409 -8.03 -6.04 12.67
N THR A 410 -8.68 -6.84 11.82
CA THR A 410 -10.13 -7.02 11.87
C THR A 410 -10.56 -8.34 12.50
N GLY A 411 -10.46 -8.41 13.83
CA GLY A 411 -10.95 -9.50 14.68
C GLY A 411 -9.80 -10.40 15.15
N LEU A 412 -10.03 -11.19 16.20
CA LEU A 412 -9.07 -12.17 16.73
C LEU A 412 -8.97 -13.45 15.88
N ARG A 413 -9.56 -13.48 14.67
CA ARG A 413 -9.64 -14.72 13.87
C ARG A 413 -8.44 -14.87 12.95
N ARG A 414 -7.82 -16.06 12.99
CA ARG A 414 -6.90 -16.57 11.97
C ARG A 414 -7.63 -16.47 10.62
N THR A 415 -7.27 -15.48 9.81
CA THR A 415 -7.79 -15.35 8.46
C THR A 415 -6.81 -16.03 7.54
N THR A 416 -7.06 -17.29 7.19
CA THR A 416 -6.30 -17.97 6.14
C THR A 416 -6.65 -17.33 4.80
N ILE A 417 -5.64 -16.82 4.09
CA ILE A 417 -5.80 -16.48 2.67
C ILE A 417 -6.23 -17.77 1.95
N PRO A 418 -7.28 -17.75 1.12
CA PRO A 418 -7.72 -18.93 0.39
C PRO A 418 -6.55 -19.50 -0.42
N ASP A 419 -6.45 -20.83 -0.41
CA ASP A 419 -5.39 -21.79 -0.82
C ASP A 419 -4.65 -21.57 -2.18
N GLY A 420 -4.43 -20.33 -2.60
CA GLY A 420 -3.93 -19.89 -3.90
C GLY A 420 -4.73 -20.33 -5.12
N ARG A 421 -5.77 -21.16 -4.98
CA ARG A 421 -6.63 -21.58 -6.10
C ARG A 421 -7.33 -20.40 -6.79
N ALA A 422 -7.51 -19.29 -6.07
CA ALA A 422 -8.07 -18.06 -6.62
C ALA A 422 -7.02 -17.19 -7.35
N TRP A 423 -5.74 -17.51 -7.20
CA TRP A 423 -4.67 -16.82 -7.90
C TRP A 423 -4.63 -17.36 -9.33
N VAL A 424 -4.79 -16.45 -10.29
CA VAL A 424 -4.58 -16.75 -11.71
C VAL A 424 -3.08 -16.85 -11.95
N SER A 425 -2.65 -17.49 -13.04
CA SER A 425 -1.24 -17.42 -13.46
C SER A 425 -0.82 -15.96 -13.64
N PHE A 426 0.32 -15.59 -13.05
CA PHE A 426 0.96 -14.29 -13.20
C PHE A 426 2.29 -14.45 -13.96
N PRO A 427 2.24 -14.60 -15.29
CA PRO A 427 3.43 -14.86 -16.08
C PRO A 427 4.49 -13.74 -16.01
N CYS A 428 4.07 -12.50 -15.73
CA CYS A 428 4.95 -11.32 -15.71
C CYS A 428 5.41 -10.92 -14.30
N LEU A 429 4.88 -11.54 -13.23
CA LEU A 429 5.13 -11.08 -11.86
C LEU A 429 6.55 -11.42 -11.43
N CYS A 430 7.35 -10.38 -11.20
CA CYS A 430 8.75 -10.49 -10.79
C CYS A 430 8.97 -10.15 -9.31
N LEU A 431 8.06 -9.40 -8.69
CA LEU A 431 8.12 -9.02 -7.28
C LEU A 431 6.78 -9.27 -6.59
N LEU A 432 6.82 -10.13 -5.56
CA LEU A 432 5.70 -10.37 -4.66
C LEU A 432 6.07 -10.02 -3.22
N GLU A 433 5.39 -9.03 -2.65
CA GLU A 433 5.50 -8.66 -1.24
C GLU A 433 4.13 -8.70 -0.56
N ILE A 434 3.98 -9.52 0.50
CA ILE A 434 2.78 -9.53 1.33
C ILE A 434 3.21 -9.45 2.79
N CYS A 435 2.82 -8.38 3.48
CA CYS A 435 3.12 -8.16 4.88
C CYS A 435 1.83 -8.06 5.68
N ALA A 436 1.54 -9.05 6.53
CA ALA A 436 0.35 -9.12 7.36
C ALA A 436 0.71 -9.47 8.82
N PRO A 437 1.36 -8.55 9.57
CA PRO A 437 1.98 -8.83 10.87
C PRO A 437 1.00 -9.23 11.99
N TYR A 438 -0.30 -9.20 11.73
CA TYR A 438 -1.36 -9.56 12.67
C TYR A 438 -2.23 -10.73 12.17
N PHE A 439 -1.91 -11.29 11.02
CA PHE A 439 -2.66 -12.38 10.41
C PHE A 439 -1.76 -13.61 10.26
N GLN A 440 -2.36 -14.76 10.01
CA GLN A 440 -1.63 -15.95 9.58
C GLN A 440 -1.86 -16.11 8.08
N LEU A 441 -0.80 -16.02 7.29
CA LEU A 441 -0.91 -16.15 5.84
C LEU A 441 -0.53 -17.57 5.43
N ALA A 442 -1.38 -18.23 4.66
CA ALA A 442 -1.04 -19.48 4.01
C ALA A 442 -0.89 -19.21 2.51
N LEU A 443 0.32 -19.36 1.98
CA LEU A 443 0.50 -19.31 0.52
C LEU A 443 -0.05 -20.57 -0.12
N GLY A 444 -0.69 -20.38 -1.27
CA GLY A 444 -1.18 -21.51 -2.05
C GLY A 444 -0.04 -22.35 -2.61
N ARG A 445 -0.29 -23.66 -2.68
CA ARG A 445 0.68 -24.66 -3.15
C ARG A 445 1.10 -24.48 -4.61
N LEU A 446 0.36 -23.69 -5.38
CA LEU A 446 0.54 -23.47 -6.82
C LEU A 446 1.32 -22.19 -7.17
N LEU A 447 1.74 -21.39 -6.18
CA LEU A 447 2.49 -20.16 -6.42
C LEU A 447 3.70 -20.34 -7.39
N PRO A 448 4.50 -21.42 -7.29
CA PRO A 448 5.64 -21.61 -8.19
C PRO A 448 5.26 -21.83 -9.64
N GLU A 449 4.18 -22.59 -9.88
CA GLU A 449 3.69 -22.87 -11.23
C GLU A 449 3.04 -21.64 -11.86
N GLN A 450 2.44 -20.79 -11.03
CA GLN A 450 1.69 -19.61 -11.47
C GLN A 450 2.60 -18.41 -11.79
N CYS A 451 3.77 -18.32 -11.17
CA CYS A 451 4.61 -17.11 -11.19
C CYS A 451 6.08 -17.43 -11.52
N PRO A 452 6.39 -17.87 -12.76
CA PRO A 452 7.72 -18.39 -13.11
C PRO A 452 8.85 -17.34 -13.12
N LEU A 453 8.51 -16.05 -13.24
CA LEU A 453 9.47 -14.94 -13.31
C LEU A 453 9.76 -14.28 -11.95
N LEU A 454 9.28 -14.86 -10.84
CA LEU A 454 9.51 -14.29 -9.52
C LEU A 454 10.99 -14.22 -9.17
N ALA A 455 11.49 -12.98 -9.08
CA ALA A 455 12.84 -12.65 -8.66
C ALA A 455 12.90 -12.34 -7.16
N LEU A 456 11.86 -11.73 -6.60
CA LEU A 456 11.79 -11.38 -5.17
C LEU A 456 10.46 -11.85 -4.57
N ILE A 457 10.55 -12.62 -3.49
CA ILE A 457 9.42 -13.05 -2.67
C ILE A 457 9.66 -12.59 -1.23
N LYS A 458 8.77 -11.76 -0.71
CA LYS A 458 8.78 -11.31 0.69
C LYS A 458 7.42 -11.48 1.33
N ILE A 459 7.28 -12.47 2.19
CA ILE A 459 5.98 -12.84 2.76
C ILE A 459 6.10 -12.96 4.26
N GLN A 460 5.37 -12.11 4.95
CA GLN A 460 5.50 -11.90 6.38
C GLN A 460 4.13 -11.98 7.05
N ASP A 461 4.02 -12.80 8.09
CA ASP A 461 2.80 -12.91 8.88
C ASP A 461 3.08 -12.79 10.39
N GLY A 462 2.01 -12.72 11.18
CA GLY A 462 2.03 -12.51 12.62
C GLY A 462 2.22 -13.77 13.46
N THR A 463 2.49 -14.93 12.87
CA THR A 463 2.61 -16.18 13.63
C THR A 463 3.83 -16.15 14.54
N ARG A 464 3.56 -16.07 15.85
CA ARG A 464 4.57 -16.04 16.93
C ARG A 464 4.68 -17.38 17.65
N GLU A 465 3.55 -18.07 17.79
CA GLU A 465 3.41 -19.38 18.43
C GLU A 465 2.61 -20.29 17.50
N TYR A 466 2.92 -21.58 17.49
CA TYR A 466 2.30 -22.55 16.59
C TYR A 466 2.37 -23.96 17.17
N SER A 467 1.44 -24.82 16.73
CA SER A 467 1.59 -26.28 16.80
C SER A 467 2.10 -26.78 15.46
N CYS A 468 2.99 -27.76 15.46
CA CYS A 468 3.48 -28.39 14.22
C CYS A 468 2.35 -29.04 13.41
N ARG A 469 1.24 -29.40 14.05
CA ARG A 469 0.06 -29.98 13.37
C ARG A 469 -0.70 -28.98 12.52
N ASP A 470 -0.59 -27.69 12.84
CA ASP A 470 -1.24 -26.59 12.11
C ASP A 470 -0.43 -26.15 10.88
N ILE A 471 0.81 -26.65 10.72
CA ILE A 471 1.70 -26.26 9.63
C ILE A 471 1.43 -27.13 8.42
N ILE A 472 0.94 -26.52 7.35
CA ILE A 472 0.70 -27.18 6.06
C ILE A 472 1.91 -26.92 5.17
N PRO A 473 2.74 -27.93 4.83
CA PRO A 473 3.91 -27.73 3.99
C PRO A 473 3.55 -27.31 2.55
N PHE A 474 4.42 -26.52 1.94
CA PHE A 474 4.36 -26.22 0.53
C PHE A 474 4.81 -27.41 -0.31
N ASN A 475 4.30 -27.46 -1.53
CA ASN A 475 4.90 -28.29 -2.56
C ASN A 475 6.27 -27.69 -2.95
N PRO A 476 7.26 -28.52 -3.31
CA PRO A 476 8.51 -28.02 -3.88
C PRO A 476 8.23 -27.11 -5.07
N GLY A 477 8.73 -25.88 -5.02
CA GLY A 477 8.57 -24.92 -6.11
C GLY A 477 9.74 -24.92 -7.08
N HIS A 478 9.49 -24.52 -8.33
CA HIS A 478 10.53 -24.23 -9.32
C HIS A 478 10.63 -22.72 -9.55
N PHE A 479 11.66 -22.07 -9.01
CA PHE A 479 11.89 -20.63 -9.17
C PHE A 479 13.30 -20.33 -9.70
N PRO A 480 13.52 -20.45 -11.02
CA PRO A 480 14.85 -20.29 -11.61
C PRO A 480 15.39 -18.85 -11.51
N GLU A 481 14.51 -17.86 -11.44
CA GLU A 481 14.86 -16.44 -11.40
C GLU A 481 14.96 -15.85 -9.98
N LEU A 482 14.64 -16.63 -8.95
CA LEU A 482 14.57 -16.13 -7.57
C LEU A 482 15.95 -15.71 -7.05
N ASN A 483 16.08 -14.42 -6.74
CA ASN A 483 17.27 -13.81 -6.14
C ASN A 483 17.11 -13.55 -4.64
N ASN A 484 15.90 -13.20 -4.19
CA ASN A 484 15.65 -12.82 -2.80
C ASN A 484 14.40 -13.54 -2.29
N LEU A 485 14.59 -14.36 -1.26
CA LEU A 485 13.52 -15.05 -0.55
C LEU A 485 13.51 -14.64 0.92
N GLU A 486 12.44 -13.98 1.35
CA GLU A 486 12.22 -13.55 2.73
C GLU A 486 10.87 -14.05 3.21
N LEU A 487 10.87 -15.09 4.05
CA LEU A 487 9.66 -15.65 4.64
C LEU A 487 9.69 -15.46 6.15
N MET A 488 8.58 -14.97 6.72
CA MET A 488 8.43 -14.78 8.15
C MET A 488 7.13 -15.42 8.68
N GLY A 489 7.24 -16.06 9.85
CA GLY A 489 6.09 -16.66 10.53
C GLY A 489 5.65 -17.97 9.87
N SER A 490 4.35 -18.19 9.69
CA SER A 490 3.84 -19.47 9.20
C SER A 490 4.31 -19.83 7.78
N ASN A 491 4.56 -18.84 6.93
CA ASN A 491 5.12 -19.08 5.59
C ASN A 491 6.56 -19.60 5.61
N ALA A 492 7.34 -19.21 6.61
CA ALA A 492 8.68 -19.79 6.80
C ALA A 492 8.56 -21.24 7.27
N LEU A 493 7.62 -21.54 8.19
CA LEU A 493 7.40 -22.88 8.74
C LEU A 493 6.90 -23.86 7.66
N SER A 494 6.05 -23.39 6.76
CA SER A 494 5.50 -24.16 5.64
C SER A 494 6.47 -24.34 4.47
N PHE A 495 7.61 -23.62 4.44
CA PHE A 495 8.51 -23.64 3.30
C PHE A 495 9.12 -25.02 3.06
N ASN A 496 9.13 -25.46 1.79
CA ASN A 496 9.71 -26.72 1.38
C ASN A 496 11.15 -26.51 0.85
N PRO A 497 12.19 -27.04 1.52
CA PRO A 497 13.59 -26.83 1.17
C PRO A 497 13.97 -27.41 -0.19
N ALA A 498 13.24 -28.39 -0.74
CA ALA A 498 13.48 -28.90 -2.09
C ALA A 498 13.34 -27.82 -3.18
N THR A 499 12.60 -26.74 -2.89
CA THR A 499 12.51 -25.55 -3.73
C THR A 499 13.89 -24.96 -4.03
N LEU A 500 14.82 -25.02 -3.07
CA LEU A 500 16.16 -24.44 -3.17
C LEU A 500 17.02 -25.08 -4.27
N ALA A 501 16.72 -26.31 -4.68
CA ALA A 501 17.44 -26.97 -5.77
C ALA A 501 17.26 -26.26 -7.12
N SER A 502 16.15 -25.53 -7.29
CA SER A 502 15.86 -24.77 -8.51
C SER A 502 16.37 -23.33 -8.49
N THR A 503 16.69 -22.78 -7.31
CA THR A 503 16.94 -21.34 -7.10
C THR A 503 18.43 -21.01 -7.17
N LYS A 504 19.09 -21.31 -8.29
CA LYS A 504 20.55 -21.13 -8.43
C LYS A 504 21.01 -19.66 -8.35
N LYS A 505 20.11 -18.71 -8.61
CA LYS A 505 20.33 -17.26 -8.56
C LYS A 505 20.08 -16.65 -7.17
N LEU A 506 19.74 -17.45 -6.16
CA LEU A 506 19.37 -16.96 -4.84
C LEU A 506 20.58 -16.30 -4.15
N VAL A 507 20.47 -14.99 -3.94
CA VAL A 507 21.45 -14.13 -3.27
C VAL A 507 21.15 -14.00 -1.77
N THR A 508 19.86 -13.90 -1.44
CA THR A 508 19.38 -13.69 -0.06
C THR A 508 18.34 -14.73 0.30
N LEU A 509 18.59 -15.48 1.38
CA LEU A 509 17.62 -16.38 2.01
C LEU A 509 17.40 -15.97 3.45
N LYS A 510 16.16 -15.59 3.79
CA LYS A 510 15.75 -15.30 5.17
C LYS A 510 14.52 -16.12 5.53
N LEU A 511 14.64 -16.95 6.56
CA LEU A 511 13.56 -17.74 7.13
C LEU A 511 13.54 -17.49 8.62
N TYR A 512 12.50 -16.84 9.12
CA TYR A 512 12.52 -16.40 10.50
C TYR A 512 11.15 -16.24 11.13
N MET A 513 11.12 -16.29 12.45
CA MET A 513 9.95 -16.01 13.28
C MET A 513 10.00 -14.57 13.80
N PRO A 514 8.84 -13.89 13.93
CA PRO A 514 8.76 -12.57 14.51
C PRO A 514 9.23 -12.58 15.97
N ARG A 515 10.18 -11.70 16.32
CA ARG A 515 10.70 -11.56 17.69
C ARG A 515 9.74 -10.71 18.52
N VAL A 516 9.29 -11.22 19.67
CA VAL A 516 8.62 -10.39 20.70
C VAL A 516 9.57 -10.16 21.86
N HIS A 517 10.16 -11.23 22.41
CA HIS A 517 11.22 -11.19 23.43
C HIS A 517 12.17 -12.41 23.38
N CYS A 518 11.69 -13.57 22.91
CA CYS A 518 12.46 -14.78 22.63
C CYS A 518 11.93 -15.44 21.33
N CYS A 519 12.71 -16.34 20.73
CA CYS A 519 12.25 -17.16 19.61
C CYS A 519 11.45 -18.36 20.15
N PHE A 520 10.24 -18.58 19.63
CA PHE A 520 9.43 -19.75 20.00
C PHE A 520 9.91 -20.99 19.24
N ILE A 521 10.17 -22.08 19.98
CA ILE A 521 10.40 -23.42 19.46
C ILE A 521 9.35 -24.31 20.14
N PRO A 522 8.54 -25.08 19.39
CA PRO A 522 7.57 -25.99 19.99
C PRO A 522 8.27 -27.09 20.79
N PRO A 523 7.56 -27.86 21.64
CA PRO A 523 8.14 -28.99 22.35
C PRO A 523 8.95 -29.91 21.41
N ILE A 524 10.16 -30.28 21.82
CA ILE A 524 11.11 -31.02 20.95
C ILE A 524 10.50 -32.31 20.40
N ASP A 525 9.69 -33.02 21.17
CA ASP A 525 9.06 -34.27 20.72
C ASP A 525 7.95 -34.03 19.70
N GLU A 526 7.23 -32.91 19.80
CA GLU A 526 6.29 -32.48 18.76
C GLU A 526 7.04 -32.11 17.48
N LEU A 527 8.16 -31.39 17.63
CA LEU A 527 9.01 -30.99 16.51
C LEU A 527 9.60 -32.22 15.81
N ARG A 528 10.22 -33.16 16.52
CA ARG A 528 10.77 -34.41 15.95
C ARG A 528 9.70 -35.25 15.26
N ARG A 529 8.54 -35.41 15.87
CA ARG A 529 7.38 -36.11 15.25
C ARG A 529 6.97 -35.44 13.94
N SER A 530 6.96 -34.11 13.88
CA SER A 530 6.57 -33.38 12.67
C SER A 530 7.50 -33.62 11.49
N TYR A 531 8.77 -34.00 11.70
CA TYR A 531 9.72 -34.36 10.64
C TYR A 531 9.86 -35.87 10.43
N GLY A 532 9.00 -36.68 11.07
CA GLY A 532 9.10 -38.14 11.00
C GLY A 532 10.33 -38.73 11.70
N LEU A 533 10.88 -38.04 12.71
CA LEU A 533 12.10 -38.42 13.43
C LEU A 533 11.83 -39.04 14.82
N ALA A 534 10.58 -39.24 15.18
CA ALA A 534 10.25 -39.95 16.42
C ALA A 534 10.51 -41.44 16.21
N SER A 535 11.43 -41.98 17.01
CA SER A 535 11.74 -43.41 17.02
C SER A 535 10.55 -44.19 17.57
N GLU A 536 10.12 -45.23 16.86
CA GLU A 536 9.11 -46.21 17.32
C GLU A 536 9.50 -46.89 18.66
N GLU A 537 10.71 -46.65 19.17
CA GLU A 537 11.30 -47.33 20.32
C GLU A 537 10.74 -46.89 21.70
N GLU A 538 10.03 -45.75 21.81
CA GLU A 538 9.44 -45.32 23.10
C GLU A 538 8.08 -45.97 23.41
N ASP A 539 7.36 -46.49 22.41
CA ASP A 539 6.07 -47.17 22.62
C ASP A 539 6.22 -48.67 22.93
N GLY A 540 7.44 -49.21 22.89
CA GLY A 540 7.73 -50.65 23.03
C GLY A 540 7.88 -51.20 24.45
N LYS A 541 7.65 -50.43 25.53
CA LYS A 541 7.92 -50.88 26.91
C LYS A 541 6.75 -50.85 27.91
N GLY A 542 5.52 -50.69 27.43
CA GLY A 542 4.31 -50.67 28.28
C GLY A 542 3.46 -51.94 28.17
N LYS A 543 3.69 -52.87 29.11
CA LYS A 543 2.81 -53.95 29.62
C LYS A 543 1.52 -54.31 28.86
N ASP A 544 1.46 -55.59 28.49
CA ASP A 544 0.24 -56.40 28.30
C ASP A 544 -0.75 -56.30 29.49
N ASP A 545 -1.54 -55.24 29.57
CA ASP A 545 -2.79 -55.26 30.33
C ASP A 545 -3.94 -55.05 29.34
N GLY A 546 -4.67 -56.14 29.08
CA GLY A 546 -5.74 -56.26 28.09
C GLY A 546 -6.95 -55.36 28.36
N GLY A 547 -6.84 -54.10 27.97
CA GLY A 547 -7.93 -53.13 27.94
C GLY A 547 -8.41 -52.88 26.51
N ASN A 548 -9.63 -53.32 26.23
CA ASN A 548 -10.25 -53.36 24.91
C ASN A 548 -10.82 -52.00 24.47
N ASP A 549 -9.98 -50.96 24.40
CA ASP A 549 -10.40 -49.61 23.96
C ASP A 549 -10.07 -49.37 22.48
N ALA A 550 -11.00 -49.83 21.65
CA ALA A 550 -11.02 -49.57 20.22
C ALA A 550 -11.28 -48.08 19.90
N ASN A 551 -10.58 -47.59 18.87
CA ASN A 551 -10.87 -46.37 18.10
C ASN A 551 -10.51 -45.00 18.69
N THR A 552 -9.31 -44.84 19.26
CA THR A 552 -8.67 -43.52 19.22
C THR A 552 -8.01 -43.35 17.85
N SER A 553 -8.77 -42.92 16.84
CA SER A 553 -8.22 -42.62 15.51
C SER A 553 -7.20 -41.49 15.63
N SER A 554 -5.92 -41.83 15.65
CA SER A 554 -4.83 -40.86 15.58
C SER A 554 -5.00 -40.07 14.29
N SER A 555 -5.31 -38.78 14.41
CA SER A 555 -5.37 -37.89 13.26
C SER A 555 -4.02 -37.98 12.52
N PRO A 556 -4.00 -38.21 11.20
CA PRO A 556 -2.76 -38.35 10.45
C PRO A 556 -1.90 -37.10 10.68
N PHE A 557 -0.72 -37.29 11.27
CA PHE A 557 0.24 -36.21 11.42
C PHE A 557 0.74 -35.79 10.04
N THR A 558 0.72 -34.48 9.77
CA THR A 558 1.32 -33.94 8.56
C THR A 558 2.84 -33.97 8.72
N ILE A 559 3.51 -34.78 7.90
CA ILE A 559 4.98 -34.86 7.88
C ILE A 559 5.53 -33.65 7.11
N ARG A 560 6.40 -32.89 7.77
CA ARG A 560 7.09 -31.73 7.21
C ARG A 560 8.35 -32.17 6.44
N PRO A 561 8.68 -31.50 5.32
CA PRO A 561 9.89 -31.76 4.56
C PRO A 561 11.15 -31.63 5.42
N GLN A 562 12.03 -32.61 5.37
CA GLN A 562 13.30 -32.55 6.10
C GLN A 562 14.27 -31.55 5.45
N TRP A 563 14.96 -30.79 6.29
CA TRP A 563 16.01 -29.87 5.87
C TRP A 563 17.33 -30.62 5.68
N THR A 564 17.90 -30.55 4.47
CA THR A 564 19.17 -31.20 4.08
C THR A 564 20.25 -30.14 3.74
N TRP A 565 21.51 -30.54 3.58
CA TRP A 565 22.63 -29.59 3.34
C TRP A 565 23.19 -29.62 1.92
N ASP A 566 22.50 -30.30 1.01
CA ASP A 566 22.96 -30.59 -0.34
C ASP A 566 22.55 -29.52 -1.36
N TRP A 567 22.03 -28.37 -0.92
CA TRP A 567 21.67 -27.29 -1.83
C TRP A 567 22.90 -26.66 -2.47
N GLN A 568 22.87 -26.52 -3.79
CA GLN A 568 23.88 -25.82 -4.57
C GLN A 568 23.42 -24.40 -4.84
N LEU A 569 23.72 -23.48 -3.92
CA LEU A 569 23.34 -22.06 -3.99
C LEU A 569 24.58 -21.17 -4.19
N PRO A 570 25.21 -21.17 -5.38
CA PRO A 570 26.50 -20.49 -5.60
C PRO A 570 26.45 -18.97 -5.49
N ALA A 571 25.26 -18.37 -5.63
CA ALA A 571 25.05 -16.93 -5.53
C ALA A 571 24.72 -16.45 -4.11
N LEU A 572 24.50 -17.36 -3.15
CA LEU A 572 24.01 -17.02 -1.81
C LEU A 572 25.08 -16.28 -1.02
N THR A 573 24.81 -15.02 -0.69
CA THR A 573 25.71 -14.16 0.09
C THR A 573 25.12 -13.79 1.44
N HIS A 574 23.79 -13.88 1.59
CA HIS A 574 23.09 -13.53 2.81
C HIS A 574 22.16 -14.67 3.23
N LEU A 575 22.46 -15.26 4.39
CA LEU A 575 21.64 -16.28 5.03
C LEU A 575 21.21 -15.80 6.42
N TYR A 576 19.90 -15.75 6.66
CA TYR A 576 19.34 -15.40 7.96
C TYR A 576 18.33 -16.45 8.40
N LEU A 577 18.62 -17.14 9.50
CA LEU A 577 17.79 -18.17 10.10
C LEU A 577 17.64 -17.86 11.59
N ASN A 578 16.45 -18.03 12.17
CA ASN A 578 16.24 -17.93 13.62
C ASN A 578 15.27 -19.03 14.12
N ALA A 579 14.99 -19.07 15.43
CA ALA A 579 14.02 -19.98 16.04
C ALA A 579 14.24 -21.46 15.67
N GLU A 580 13.20 -22.19 15.27
CA GLU A 580 13.32 -23.60 14.88
C GLU A 580 14.27 -23.83 13.70
N PHE A 581 14.42 -22.86 12.79
CA PHE A 581 15.35 -22.97 11.67
C PHE A 581 16.78 -22.92 12.19
N ALA A 582 17.11 -22.00 13.09
CA ALA A 582 18.44 -21.99 13.71
C ALA A 582 18.68 -23.27 14.55
N TYR A 583 17.66 -23.77 15.25
CA TYR A 583 17.73 -24.98 16.06
C TYR A 583 17.99 -26.24 15.22
N TRP A 584 17.24 -26.45 14.13
CA TRP A 584 17.49 -27.57 13.21
C TRP A 584 18.83 -27.47 12.50
N PHE A 585 19.35 -26.25 12.36
CA PHE A 585 20.66 -25.98 11.81
C PHE A 585 21.78 -26.06 12.86
N GLU A 586 21.50 -26.40 14.13
CA GLU A 586 22.52 -26.54 15.19
C GLU A 586 23.68 -27.44 14.73
N PHE A 587 24.80 -26.77 14.44
CA PHE A 587 26.18 -27.22 14.60
C PHE A 587 26.68 -28.40 13.74
N LYS A 588 26.55 -28.34 12.41
CA LYS A 588 27.49 -29.02 11.49
C LYS A 588 28.25 -28.11 10.53
N ALA A 589 27.91 -26.82 10.42
CA ALA A 589 28.59 -25.89 9.52
C ALA A 589 29.72 -25.13 10.23
N CYS A 590 30.98 -25.46 9.89
CA CYS A 590 32.19 -24.77 10.33
C CYS A 590 32.43 -23.44 9.57
N PHE A 591 31.38 -22.66 9.29
CA PHE A 591 31.47 -21.37 8.62
C PHE A 591 31.00 -20.24 9.54
N ARG A 592 31.76 -19.13 9.55
CA ARG A 592 31.44 -17.90 10.29
C ARG A 592 30.11 -17.32 9.79
N VAL A 593 29.03 -17.69 10.44
CA VAL A 593 27.73 -17.01 10.35
C VAL A 593 27.75 -15.87 11.37
N TYR A 594 27.57 -14.63 10.92
CA TYR A 594 27.33 -13.51 11.82
C TYR A 594 25.91 -13.63 12.39
N ILE A 595 25.81 -14.07 13.63
CA ILE A 595 24.55 -14.06 14.40
C ILE A 595 24.39 -12.64 14.99
N VAL A 596 23.28 -11.97 14.65
CA VAL A 596 22.87 -10.68 15.24
C VAL A 596 21.69 -10.84 16.20
#